data_AF-A0A4R3LM78-F1
#
_entry.id   AF-A0A4R3LM78-F1
#
_cell.length_a   1.000
_cell.length_b   1.000
_cell.length_c   1.000
_cell.angle_alpha   90.00
_cell.angle_beta   90.00
_cell.angle_gamma   90.00
#
_symmetry.space_group_name_H-M   'P 1'
#
loop_
_entity.id
_entity.type
_entity.pdbx_description
1 polymer ?
#
loop_
_entity_poly.entity_id
_entity_poly.type
_entity_poly.pdbx_seq_one_letter_code
_entity_poly.pdbx_strand_id
1 'polypeptide(L)'
;MDPSESQIAEDALAFARANRKRIARELTDKSIYQEEAEPVSVFMAGSPGAGKTEASIELIERFPEWRILRIDPDELRERIPDFRGGNAWLFQRAVSPLVDAVLDEAFRRRLSFVLDGTFASYEVARKNVQRSLSAGRPV
;
A
#
# COMPACT_ATOMS: atom_id res chain seq x y z
N MET A 1 -22.77 2.72 14.29
CA MET A 1 -21.91 3.75 13.70
C MET A 1 -22.72 5.02 13.75
N ASP A 2 -22.19 6.05 14.39
CA ASP A 2 -22.85 7.34 14.51
C ASP A 2 -23.02 7.98 13.11
N PRO A 3 -24.07 8.80 12.83
CA PRO A 3 -24.19 9.46 11.55
C PRO A 3 -22.97 10.30 11.16
N SER A 4 -22.26 10.90 12.13
CA SER A 4 -21.03 11.65 11.86
C SER A 4 -19.88 10.72 11.42
N GLU A 5 -19.72 9.57 12.06
CA GLU A 5 -18.73 8.55 11.68
C GLU A 5 -19.00 7.98 10.28
N SER A 6 -20.28 7.79 9.94
CA SER A 6 -20.70 7.31 8.63
C SER A 6 -20.32 8.31 7.54
N GLN A 7 -20.57 9.61 7.78
CA GLN A 7 -20.20 10.68 6.86
C GLN A 7 -18.68 10.75 6.67
N ILE A 8 -17.89 10.67 7.75
CA ILE A 8 -16.41 10.65 7.67
C ILE A 8 -15.93 9.48 6.81
N ALA A 9 -16.50 8.28 7.00
CA ALA A 9 -16.11 7.10 6.22
C ALA A 9 -16.47 7.24 4.72
N GLU A 10 -17.59 7.86 4.40
CA GLU A 10 -18.02 8.13 3.03
C GLU A 10 -17.13 9.18 2.35
N ASP A 11 -16.85 10.29 3.04
CA ASP A 11 -15.97 11.35 2.55
C ASP A 11 -14.55 10.84 2.33
N ALA A 12 -14.04 10.02 3.25
CA ALA A 12 -12.75 9.35 3.11
C ALA A 12 -12.70 8.47 1.84
N LEU A 13 -13.75 7.70 1.59
CA LEU A 13 -13.83 6.83 0.41
C LEU A 13 -13.93 7.65 -0.88
N ALA A 14 -14.72 8.74 -0.88
CA ALA A 14 -14.85 9.65 -2.01
C ALA A 14 -13.51 10.31 -2.33
N PHE A 15 -12.82 10.81 -1.31
CA PHE A 15 -11.48 11.38 -1.43
C PHE A 15 -10.49 10.38 -2.02
N ALA A 16 -10.44 9.15 -1.47
CA ALA A 16 -9.53 8.12 -1.94
C ALA A 16 -9.77 7.78 -3.42
N ARG A 17 -11.02 7.62 -3.84
CA ARG A 17 -11.37 7.34 -5.24
C ARG A 17 -10.97 8.46 -6.19
N ALA A 18 -11.17 9.71 -5.78
CA ALA A 18 -10.81 10.89 -6.56
C ALA A 18 -9.28 11.07 -6.67
N ASN A 19 -8.53 10.72 -5.61
CA ASN A 19 -7.10 11.04 -5.49
C ASN A 19 -6.14 9.86 -5.74
N ARG A 20 -6.61 8.60 -5.74
CA ARG A 20 -5.76 7.40 -5.80
C ARG A 20 -4.70 7.43 -6.91
N LYS A 21 -5.04 7.89 -8.10
CA LYS A 21 -4.10 7.96 -9.24
C LYS A 21 -3.01 9.00 -9.01
N ARG A 22 -3.36 10.16 -8.44
CA ARG A 22 -2.39 11.21 -8.11
C ARG A 22 -1.45 10.73 -7.01
N ILE A 23 -2.00 10.21 -5.91
CA ILE A 23 -1.24 9.68 -4.77
C ILE A 23 -0.29 8.56 -5.21
N ALA A 24 -0.76 7.62 -6.03
CA ALA A 24 0.08 6.54 -6.54
C ALA A 24 1.26 7.04 -7.39
N ARG A 25 1.04 8.06 -8.23
CA ARG A 25 2.13 8.66 -9.03
C ARG A 25 3.16 9.40 -8.18
N GLU A 26 2.71 10.11 -7.15
CA GLU A 26 3.59 10.78 -6.19
C GLU A 26 4.46 9.76 -5.44
N LEU A 27 3.86 8.69 -4.93
CA LEU A 27 4.56 7.66 -4.15
C LEU A 27 5.52 6.82 -4.99
N THR A 28 5.35 6.82 -6.31
CA THR A 28 6.21 6.05 -7.22
C THR A 28 7.16 6.93 -8.02
N ASP A 29 7.29 8.24 -7.77
CA ASP A 29 8.04 9.20 -8.60
C ASP A 29 9.23 8.63 -9.42
N LYS A 30 9.27 8.91 -10.73
CA LYS A 30 10.32 8.43 -11.65
C LYS A 30 11.72 8.97 -11.37
N SER A 31 11.83 10.09 -10.68
CA SER A 31 13.10 10.63 -10.23
C SER A 31 13.69 9.84 -9.06
N ILE A 32 12.85 9.08 -8.33
CA ILE A 32 13.24 8.28 -7.18
C ILE A 32 13.31 6.78 -7.56
N TYR A 33 12.29 6.26 -8.24
CA TYR A 33 12.16 4.84 -8.57
C TYR A 33 12.37 4.58 -10.06
N GLN A 34 13.44 3.85 -10.37
CA GLN A 34 13.77 3.42 -11.73
C GLN A 34 13.11 2.08 -12.06
N GLU A 35 12.88 1.84 -13.35
CA GLU A 35 12.32 0.58 -13.84
C GLU A 35 13.33 -0.55 -13.67
N GLU A 36 12.88 -1.71 -13.17
CA GLU A 36 13.72 -2.88 -12.94
C GLU A 36 13.51 -3.96 -14.00
N ALA A 37 14.61 -4.58 -14.44
CA ALA A 37 14.57 -5.70 -15.37
C ALA A 37 13.87 -6.91 -14.73
N GLU A 38 14.06 -7.14 -13.43
CA GLU A 38 13.51 -8.28 -12.68
C GLU A 38 12.94 -7.80 -11.33
N PRO A 39 11.74 -7.19 -11.32
CA PRO A 39 11.17 -6.61 -10.10
C PRO A 39 10.68 -7.69 -9.13
N VAL A 40 10.93 -7.47 -7.84
CA VAL A 40 10.57 -8.37 -6.74
C VAL A 40 9.37 -7.82 -5.95
N SER A 41 8.44 -8.69 -5.60
CA SER A 41 7.32 -8.36 -4.70
C SER A 41 7.50 -9.06 -3.37
N VAL A 42 7.55 -8.30 -2.27
CA VAL A 42 7.51 -8.84 -0.92
C VAL A 42 6.16 -8.50 -0.29
N PHE A 43 5.46 -9.51 0.22
CA PHE A 43 4.20 -9.35 0.94
C PHE A 43 4.42 -9.70 2.41
N MET A 44 4.34 -8.69 3.29
CA MET A 44 4.46 -8.91 4.72
C MET A 44 3.18 -9.53 5.28
N ALA A 45 3.32 -10.27 6.38
CA ALA A 45 2.23 -10.88 7.11
C ALA A 45 2.50 -10.82 8.61
N GLY A 46 1.43 -10.76 9.41
CA GLY A 46 1.53 -10.78 10.87
C GLY A 46 0.53 -9.84 11.56
N SER A 47 0.23 -10.14 12.82
CA SER A 47 -0.72 -9.36 13.63
C SER A 47 -0.29 -7.90 13.81
N PRO A 48 -1.23 -6.98 14.08
CA PRO A 48 -0.88 -5.64 14.57
C PRO A 48 0.09 -5.72 15.76
N GLY A 49 1.11 -4.85 15.80
CA GLY A 49 2.13 -4.85 16.86
C GLY A 49 3.20 -5.95 16.75
N ALA A 50 3.22 -6.77 15.70
CA ALA A 50 4.23 -7.83 15.51
C ALA A 50 5.61 -7.33 15.03
N GLY A 51 5.83 -6.01 14.93
CA GLY A 51 7.10 -5.45 14.47
C GLY A 51 7.32 -5.47 12.94
N LYS A 52 6.25 -5.53 12.14
CA LYS A 52 6.34 -5.62 10.66
C LYS A 52 6.92 -4.36 10.03
N THR A 53 6.60 -3.20 10.60
CA THR A 53 7.09 -1.89 10.17
C THR A 53 8.61 -1.81 10.32
N GLU A 54 9.12 -2.20 11.48
CA GLU A 54 10.55 -2.26 11.74
C GLU A 54 11.25 -3.28 10.84
N ALA A 55 10.65 -4.48 10.67
CA ALA A 55 11.20 -5.50 9.80
C ALA A 55 11.21 -5.12 8.31
N SER A 56 10.19 -4.39 7.83
CA SER A 56 10.11 -3.95 6.44
C SER A 56 11.11 -2.82 6.14
N ILE A 57 11.34 -1.92 7.10
CA ILE A 57 12.38 -0.90 7.04
C ILE A 57 13.76 -1.57 6.99
N GLU A 58 14.06 -2.45 7.95
CA GLU A 58 15.36 -3.15 8.01
C GLU A 58 15.61 -3.97 6.73
N LEU A 59 14.58 -4.62 6.18
CA LEU A 59 14.70 -5.36 4.93
C LEU A 59 15.13 -4.46 3.77
N ILE A 60 14.53 -3.26 3.64
CA ILE A 60 14.88 -2.31 2.58
C ILE A 60 16.29 -1.76 2.78
N GLU A 61 16.67 -1.45 4.02
CA GLU A 61 18.01 -0.93 4.37
C GLU A 61 19.15 -1.90 4.02
N ARG A 62 18.87 -3.21 3.91
CA ARG A 62 19.85 -4.21 3.43
C ARG A 62 20.19 -4.07 1.94
N PHE A 63 19.40 -3.31 1.18
CA PHE A 63 19.59 -3.10 -0.26
C PHE A 63 19.71 -1.59 -0.59
N PRO A 64 20.71 -0.87 -0.04
CA PRO A 64 20.77 0.60 -0.12
C PRO A 64 20.98 1.13 -1.56
N GLU A 65 21.56 0.30 -2.44
CA GLU A 65 21.75 0.60 -3.86
C GLU A 65 20.44 0.57 -4.65
N TRP A 66 19.38 -0.04 -4.09
CA TRP A 66 18.08 -0.22 -4.73
C TRP A 66 17.03 0.64 -4.06
N ARG A 67 16.29 1.41 -4.87
CA ARG A 67 15.13 2.16 -4.38
C ARG A 67 13.92 1.23 -4.38
N ILE A 68 13.69 0.57 -3.25
CA ILE A 68 12.55 -0.35 -3.06
C ILE A 68 11.35 0.43 -2.53
N LEU A 69 10.20 0.27 -3.17
CA LEU A 69 8.96 0.93 -2.76
C LEU A 69 8.36 0.24 -1.53
N ARG A 70 8.28 0.94 -0.39
CA ARG A 70 7.47 0.50 0.75
C ARG A 70 6.02 0.96 0.56
N ILE A 71 5.07 0.04 0.66
CA ILE A 71 3.64 0.31 0.59
C ILE A 71 3.04 -0.04 1.94
N ASP A 72 2.78 0.98 2.76
CA ASP A 72 2.17 0.84 4.07
C ASP A 72 0.72 1.37 4.07
N PRO A 73 -0.30 0.52 4.29
CA PRO A 73 -1.70 0.96 4.41
C PRO A 73 -1.94 1.99 5.51
N ASP A 74 -1.14 2.00 6.58
CA ASP A 74 -1.26 2.97 7.67
C ASP A 74 -0.70 4.35 7.23
N GLU A 75 0.45 4.40 6.56
CA GLU A 75 0.96 5.66 5.96
C GLU A 75 0.03 6.22 4.87
N LEU A 76 -0.57 5.35 4.06
CA LEU A 76 -1.56 5.76 3.07
C LEU A 76 -2.80 6.37 3.71
N ARG A 77 -3.16 5.93 4.92
CA ARG A 77 -4.30 6.46 5.68
C ARG A 77 -4.06 7.91 6.12
N GLU A 78 -2.82 8.26 6.44
CA GLU A 78 -2.41 9.64 6.81
C GLU A 78 -2.62 10.66 5.69
N ARG A 79 -2.73 10.18 4.44
CA ARG A 79 -3.02 11.04 3.28
C ARG A 79 -4.49 11.41 3.15
N ILE A 80 -5.38 10.81 3.95
CA ILE A 80 -6.83 11.01 3.87
C ILE A 80 -7.25 12.09 4.89
N PRO A 81 -8.04 13.10 4.47
CA PRO A 81 -8.58 14.10 5.39
C PRO A 81 -9.31 13.47 6.59
N ASP A 82 -9.27 14.17 7.72
CA ASP A 82 -9.91 13.79 9.00
C ASP A 82 -9.39 12.51 9.68
N PHE A 83 -8.33 11.89 9.15
CA PHE A 83 -7.62 10.84 9.88
C PHE A 83 -6.86 11.41 11.08
N ARG A 84 -7.03 10.80 12.26
CA ARG A 84 -6.41 11.22 13.53
C ARG A 84 -5.78 10.07 14.32
N GLY A 85 -5.51 8.93 13.68
CA GLY A 85 -4.99 7.73 14.35
C GLY A 85 -6.07 6.98 15.14
N GLY A 86 -6.66 7.66 16.12
CA GLY A 86 -7.71 7.14 17.00
C GLY A 86 -9.07 6.91 16.33
N ASN A 87 -9.19 7.06 15.01
CA ASN A 87 -10.39 6.77 14.22
C ASN A 87 -10.12 5.84 13.03
N ALA A 88 -9.01 5.09 13.05
CA ALA A 88 -8.54 4.26 11.94
C ALA A 88 -9.58 3.28 11.37
N TRP A 89 -10.51 2.78 12.21
CA TRP A 89 -11.55 1.85 11.77
C TRP A 89 -12.48 2.44 10.71
N LEU A 90 -12.64 3.76 10.65
CA LEU A 90 -13.47 4.45 9.64
C LEU A 90 -12.84 4.45 8.24
N PHE A 91 -11.53 4.28 8.15
CA PHE A 91 -10.78 4.51 6.91
C PHE A 91 -10.38 3.22 6.17
N GLN A 92 -10.67 2.04 6.72
CA GLN A 92 -10.28 0.75 6.12
C GLN A 92 -10.75 0.63 4.65
N ARG A 93 -11.99 1.05 4.37
CA ARG A 93 -12.57 1.03 3.02
C ARG A 93 -11.91 2.05 2.08
N ALA A 94 -11.46 3.18 2.61
CA ALA A 94 -10.83 4.25 1.84
C ALA A 94 -9.37 3.95 1.49
N VAL A 95 -8.65 3.25 2.38
CA VAL A 95 -7.25 2.86 2.14
C VAL A 95 -7.11 1.83 1.03
N SER A 96 -8.04 0.87 0.91
CA SER A 96 -7.94 -0.20 -0.09
C SER A 96 -7.80 0.31 -1.53
N PRO A 97 -8.61 1.27 -2.02
CA PRO A 97 -8.40 1.89 -3.33
C PRO A 97 -7.05 2.60 -3.52
N LEU A 98 -6.44 3.12 -2.46
CA LEU A 98 -5.12 3.75 -2.51
C LEU A 98 -4.03 2.68 -2.69
N VAL A 99 -4.05 1.62 -1.87
CA VAL A 99 -3.13 0.48 -2.00
C VAL A 99 -3.22 -0.14 -3.39
N ASP A 100 -4.43 -0.38 -3.89
CA ASP A 100 -4.65 -0.94 -5.22
C ASP A 100 -4.01 -0.09 -6.32
N ALA A 101 -4.13 1.25 -6.24
CA ALA A 101 -3.57 2.16 -7.23
C ALA A 101 -2.04 2.25 -7.16
N VAL A 102 -1.45 2.18 -5.97
CA VAL A 102 0.02 2.14 -5.80
C VAL A 102 0.57 0.83 -6.38
N LEU A 103 -0.09 -0.30 -6.10
CA LEU A 103 0.27 -1.60 -6.69
C LEU A 103 0.15 -1.58 -8.22
N ASP A 104 -0.93 -1.03 -8.77
CA ASP A 104 -1.10 -0.90 -10.22
C ASP A 104 0.08 -0.15 -10.86
N GLU A 105 0.49 0.96 -10.24
CA GLU A 105 1.60 1.76 -10.72
C GLU A 105 2.96 1.04 -10.55
N ALA A 106 3.16 0.33 -9.44
CA ALA A 106 4.36 -0.49 -9.20
C ALA A 106 4.48 -1.64 -10.22
N PHE A 107 3.37 -2.31 -10.56
CA PHE A 107 3.37 -3.34 -11.61
C PHE A 107 3.63 -2.74 -12.99
N ARG A 108 2.90 -1.67 -13.34
CA ARG A 108 3.01 -0.99 -14.64
C ARG A 108 4.43 -0.48 -14.91
N ARG A 109 5.13 -0.06 -13.86
CA ARG A 109 6.49 0.50 -13.94
C ARG A 109 7.60 -0.48 -13.58
N ARG A 110 7.25 -1.75 -13.33
CA ARG A 110 8.20 -2.79 -12.93
C ARG A 110 9.07 -2.37 -11.75
N LEU A 111 8.44 -1.91 -10.67
CA LEU A 111 9.13 -1.52 -9.44
C LEU A 111 9.09 -2.67 -8.43
N SER A 112 10.22 -2.93 -7.76
CA SER A 112 10.26 -3.77 -6.58
C SER A 112 9.53 -3.09 -5.43
N PHE A 113 8.78 -3.87 -4.64
CA PHE A 113 8.04 -3.33 -3.50
C PHE A 113 7.98 -4.29 -2.32
N VAL A 114 7.79 -3.70 -1.13
CA VAL A 114 7.38 -4.37 0.10
C VAL A 114 5.99 -3.86 0.45
N LEU A 115 4.97 -4.74 0.43
CA LEU A 115 3.63 -4.43 0.94
C LEU A 115 3.58 -4.78 2.42
N ASP A 116 3.64 -3.75 3.28
CA ASP A 116 3.61 -3.86 4.74
C ASP A 116 2.18 -4.02 5.26
N GLY A 117 1.55 -5.12 4.84
CA GLY A 117 0.20 -5.50 5.26
C GLY A 117 0.21 -6.49 6.42
N THR A 118 -0.98 -6.75 6.96
CA THR A 118 -1.18 -7.84 7.94
C THR A 118 -1.47 -9.19 7.30
N PHE A 119 -1.75 -9.22 5.99
CA PHE A 119 -2.18 -10.42 5.27
C PHE A 119 -3.45 -11.08 5.86
N ALA A 120 -4.24 -10.33 6.63
CA ALA A 120 -5.37 -10.86 7.41
C ALA A 120 -6.59 -11.26 6.57
N SER A 121 -6.76 -10.67 5.38
CA SER A 121 -7.84 -11.02 4.47
C SER A 121 -7.31 -11.94 3.37
N TYR A 122 -7.74 -13.22 3.41
CA TYR A 122 -7.36 -14.21 2.40
C TYR A 122 -7.67 -13.73 0.98
N GLU A 123 -8.87 -13.17 0.75
CA GLU A 123 -9.25 -12.72 -0.59
C GLU A 123 -8.39 -11.57 -1.11
N VAL A 124 -8.08 -10.58 -0.27
CA VAL A 124 -7.21 -9.46 -0.65
C VAL A 124 -5.78 -9.94 -0.88
N ALA A 125 -5.27 -10.76 0.02
CA ALA A 125 -3.95 -11.37 -0.09
C ALA A 125 -3.80 -12.18 -1.38
N ARG A 126 -4.73 -13.11 -1.62
CA ARG A 126 -4.77 -13.95 -2.83
C ARG A 126 -4.85 -13.10 -4.09
N LYS A 127 -5.73 -12.08 -4.14
CA LYS A 127 -5.84 -11.14 -5.27
C LYS A 127 -4.50 -10.46 -5.54
N ASN A 128 -3.82 -9.95 -4.51
CA ASN A 128 -2.57 -9.21 -4.69
C ASN A 128 -1.39 -10.10 -5.11
N VAL A 129 -1.31 -11.31 -4.56
CA VAL A 129 -0.32 -12.32 -5.01
C VAL A 129 -0.59 -12.71 -6.46
N GLN A 130 -1.85 -12.98 -6.83
CA GLN A 130 -2.22 -13.29 -8.21
C GLN A 130 -1.86 -12.16 -9.18
N ARG A 131 -2.11 -10.90 -8.82
CA ARG A 131 -1.69 -9.73 -9.61
C ARG A 131 -0.18 -9.69 -9.81
N SER A 132 0.60 -10.02 -8.77
CA SER A 132 2.07 -10.10 -8.88
C SER A 132 2.52 -11.19 -9.85
N LEU A 133 1.93 -12.39 -9.76
CA LEU A 133 2.24 -13.50 -10.67
C LEU A 133 1.87 -13.14 -12.12
N SER A 134 0.69 -12.55 -12.33
CA SER A 134 0.26 -12.07 -13.65
C SER A 134 1.13 -10.95 -14.22
N ALA A 135 1.83 -10.19 -13.36
CA ALA A 135 2.81 -9.19 -13.75
C ALA A 135 4.18 -9.78 -14.11
N GLY A 136 4.30 -11.11 -14.21
CA GLY A 136 5.54 -11.80 -14.62
C GLY A 136 6.58 -11.87 -13.51
N ARG A 137 6.16 -11.86 -12.24
CA ARG A 137 7.04 -12.00 -11.07
C ARG A 137 6.91 -13.43 -10.53
N PRO A 138 7.83 -14.36 -10.89
CA PRO A 138 7.73 -15.77 -10.50
C PRO A 138 8.04 -15.98 -9.00
N VAL A 139 7.74 -17.20 -8.51
CA VAL A 139 8.00 -17.67 -7.13
C VAL A 139 9.28 -18.48 -7.09
#